data_AF-A0A1Y4G481-F1
#
_entry.id   AF-A0A1Y4G481-F1
#
_cell.length_a   1.000
_cell.length_b   1.000
_cell.length_c   1.000
_cell.angle_alpha   90.00
_cell.angle_beta   90.00
_cell.angle_gamma   90.00
#
_symmetry.space_group_name_H-M   'P 1'
#
loop_
_entity.id
_entity.type
_entity.pdbx_description
1 polymer ?
#
loop_
_entity_poly.entity_id
_entity_poly.type
_entity_poly.pdbx_seq_one_letter_code
_entity_poly.pdbx_strand_id
1 'polypeptide(L)' 'MEQNAQPVIMGVEEVMRALSISRPYAYRIIRMLNSEMEQKGYTTIKGKVSRKYFYERFHCADGAPRQEAL' A
#
# COMPACT_ATOMS: atom_id res chain seq x y z
N MET A 1 -18.96 19.69 -0.15
CA MET A 1 -18.52 18.29 -0.03
C MET A 1 -17.01 18.32 0.03
N GLU A 2 -16.42 18.24 1.22
CA GLU A 2 -14.97 18.15 1.36
C GLU A 2 -14.52 16.83 0.74
N GLN A 3 -13.80 16.90 -0.37
CA GLN A 3 -13.11 15.75 -0.93
C GLN A 3 -11.97 15.42 0.03
N ASN A 4 -12.19 14.45 0.92
CA ASN A 4 -11.16 13.90 1.78
C ASN A 4 -10.20 13.08 0.90
N ALA A 5 -9.23 13.77 0.28
CA ALA A 5 -8.23 13.15 -0.54
C ALA A 5 -7.34 12.26 0.34
N GLN A 6 -7.44 10.95 0.17
CA GLN A 6 -6.58 10.02 0.86
C GLN A 6 -5.12 10.33 0.52
N PRO A 7 -4.21 10.32 1.52
CA PRO A 7 -2.81 10.62 1.26
C PRO A 7 -2.25 9.63 0.23
N VAL A 8 -1.52 10.16 -0.74
CA VAL A 8 -0.91 9.41 -1.85
C VAL A 8 0.08 8.34 -1.37
N ILE A 9 0.60 8.51 -0.15
CA ILE A 9 1.59 7.64 0.49
C ILE A 9 0.98 6.94 1.71
N MET A 10 1.21 5.64 1.82
CA MET A 10 0.82 4.82 2.97
C MET A 10 1.98 4.71 3.95
N GLY A 11 1.69 4.90 5.24
CA GLY A 11 2.63 4.65 6.33
C GLY A 11 2.51 3.23 6.90
N VAL A 12 3.43 2.87 7.81
CA VAL A 12 3.46 1.54 8.45
C VAL A 12 2.12 1.15 9.10
N GLU A 13 1.46 2.07 9.80
CA GLU A 13 0.19 1.80 10.47
C GLU A 13 -0.94 1.49 9.48
N GLU A 14 -0.91 2.13 8.32
CA GLU A 14 -1.93 1.90 7.28
C GLU A 14 -1.71 0.55 6.59
N VAL A 15 -0.46 0.20 6.31
CA VAL A 15 -0.08 -1.12 5.79
C VAL A 15 -0.43 -2.23 6.79
N MET A 16 -0.20 -2.01 8.09
CA MET A 16 -0.60 -2.95 9.14
C MET A 16 -2.11 -3.19 9.13
N ARG A 17 -2.92 -2.12 9.07
CA ARG A 17 -4.38 -2.25 9.02
C ARG A 17 -4.85 -2.91 7.74
N ALA A 18 -4.28 -2.54 6.59
CA ALA A 18 -4.67 -3.08 5.29
C ALA A 18 -4.43 -4.59 5.19
N LEU A 19 -3.35 -5.10 5.78
CA LEU A 19 -3.00 -6.54 5.72
C LEU A 19 -3.26 -7.31 7.01
N SER A 20 -3.72 -6.64 8.07
CA SER A 20 -3.85 -7.21 9.43
C SER A 20 -2.56 -7.89 9.91
N ILE A 21 -1.42 -7.21 9.78
CA ILE A 21 -0.08 -7.74 10.12
C ILE A 21 0.61 -6.95 11.23
N SER A 22 1.63 -7.56 11.84
CA SER A 22 2.47 -6.91 12.85
C SER A 22 3.32 -5.78 12.27
N ARG A 23 3.67 -4.79 13.11
CA ARG A 23 4.51 -3.66 12.73
C ARG A 23 5.87 -4.06 12.13
N PRO A 24 6.62 -5.03 12.70
CA PRO A 24 7.87 -5.47 12.09
C PRO A 24 7.67 -6.03 10.68
N TYR A 25 6.56 -6.72 10.44
CA TYR A 25 6.27 -7.28 9.14
C TYR A 25 5.84 -6.21 8.13
N ALA A 26 5.06 -5.22 8.54
CA ALA A 26 4.72 -4.07 7.69
C ALA A 26 5.97 -3.30 7.22
N TYR A 27 6.99 -3.10 8.08
CA TYR A 27 8.26 -2.51 7.64
C TYR A 27 9.01 -3.38 6.63
N ARG A 28 8.95 -4.71 6.74
CA ARG A 28 9.54 -5.61 5.74
C ARG A 28 8.85 -5.47 4.39
N ILE A 29 7.52 -5.41 4.38
CA ILE A 29 6.73 -5.21 3.15
C ILE A 29 7.04 -3.85 2.51
N ILE A 30 7.03 -2.76 3.28
CA ILE A 30 7.35 -1.42 2.77
C ILE A 30 8.76 -1.38 2.16
N ARG A 31 9.75 -1.98 2.82
CA ARG A 31 11.12 -2.06 2.27
C ARG A 31 11.17 -2.82 0.96
N MET A 32 10.50 -3.97 0.89
CA MET A 32 10.43 -4.77 -0.33
C MET A 32 9.82 -3.98 -1.49
N LEU A 33 8.66 -3.34 -1.27
CA LEU A 33 8.01 -2.53 -2.29
C LEU A 33 8.85 -1.33 -2.73
N ASN A 34 9.51 -0.65 -1.79
CA ASN A 34 10.40 0.45 -2.13
C ASN A 34 11.60 -0.04 -2.96
N SER A 35 12.20 -1.18 -2.64
CA SER A 35 13.27 -1.74 -3.47
C SER A 35 12.80 -2.08 -4.89
N GLU A 36 11.59 -2.62 -5.06
CA GLU A 36 11.01 -2.83 -6.40
C GLU A 36 10.77 -1.51 -7.16
N MET A 37 10.30 -0.49 -6.46
CA MET A 37 10.08 0.85 -7.04
C MET A 37 11.40 1.51 -7.44
N GLU A 38 12.44 1.41 -6.61
CA GLU A 38 13.80 1.90 -6.90
C GLU A 38 14.38 1.22 -8.14
N GLN A 39 14.20 -0.10 -8.28
CA GLN A 39 14.63 -0.85 -9.46
C GLN A 39 13.92 -0.40 -10.75
N LYS A 40 12.69 0.12 -10.64
CA LYS A 40 11.93 0.70 -11.75
C LYS A 40 12.27 2.18 -12.01
N GLY A 41 13.20 2.76 -11.25
CA GLY A 41 13.62 4.16 -11.38
C GLY A 41 12.76 5.17 -10.63
N TYR A 42 11.88 4.72 -9.73
CA TYR A 42 11.09 5.62 -8.88
C TYR A 42 11.85 6.04 -7.62
N THR A 43 11.58 7.25 -7.14
CA THR A 43 12.02 7.69 -5.81
C THR A 43 11.11 7.13 -4.73
N THR A 44 11.69 6.71 -3.61
CA THR A 44 10.99 6.11 -2.47
C THR A 44 11.24 6.88 -1.18
N ILE A 45 10.42 6.61 -0.16
CA ILE A 45 10.54 7.22 1.16
C ILE A 45 10.63 6.11 2.21
N LYS A 46 11.68 6.12 3.04
CA LYS A 46 11.83 5.13 4.11
C LYS A 46 10.60 5.13 5.03
N GLY A 47 10.03 3.95 5.27
CA GLY A 47 8.86 3.76 6.13
C GLY A 47 7.52 4.17 5.52
N LYS A 48 7.50 4.57 4.24
CA LYS A 48 6.27 4.84 3.48
C LYS A 48 6.34 4.16 2.11
N VAL A 49 5.18 3.95 1.49
CA VAL A 49 5.07 3.41 0.13
C VAL A 49 3.97 4.13 -0.63
N SER A 50 4.06 4.18 -1.96
CA SER A 50 2.96 4.66 -2.80
C SER A 50 1.71 3.80 -2.59
N ARG A 51 0.58 4.44 -2.27
CA ARG A 51 -0.71 3.75 -2.10
C ARG A 51 -1.09 2.97 -3.34
N LYS A 52 -0.93 3.61 -4.50
CA LYS A 52 -1.19 2.98 -5.80
C LYS A 52 -0.36 1.71 -5.99
N TYR A 53 0.95 1.79 -5.74
CA TYR A 53 1.85 0.65 -5.92
C TYR A 53 1.58 -0.49 -4.94
N PHE A 54 1.23 -0.16 -3.69
CA PHE A 54 0.84 -1.14 -2.68
C PHE A 54 -0.38 -1.96 -3.14
N TYR A 55 -1.46 -1.30 -3.56
CA TYR A 55 -2.68 -2.00 -4.00
C TYR A 55 -2.50 -2.74 -5.33
N GLU A 56 -1.73 -2.18 -6.26
CA GLU A 56 -1.34 -2.89 -7.49
C GLU A 56 -0.60 -4.19 -7.19
N ARG A 57 0.28 -4.20 -6.17
CA ARG A 57 1.09 -5.38 -5.84
C ARG A 57 0.32 -6.45 -5.09
N PHE A 58 -0.54 -6.05 -4.15
CA PHE A 58 -1.25 -6.99 -3.29
C PHE A 58 -2.62 -7.40 -3.82
N HIS A 59 -3.11 -6.78 -4.90
CA HIS A 59 -4.47 -6.99 -5.42
C HIS A 59 -5.55 -6.95 -4.33
N CYS A 60 -5.27 -6.25 -3.22
CA CYS A 60 -6.25 -5.98 -2.20
C CYS A 60 -7.24 -5.02 -2.83
N ALA A 61 -8.31 -5.55 -3.42
CA ALA A 61 -9.46 -4.73 -3.78
C ALA A 61 -9.83 -3.93 -2.53
N ASP A 62 -9.92 -2.60 -2.64
CA ASP A 62 -10.36 -1.69 -1.59
C ASP A 62 -11.77 -2.08 -1.13
N GLY A 63 -11.94 -3.16 -0.36
CA GLY A 63 -13.21 -3.59 0.23
C GLY A 63 -14.44 -3.57 -0.67
N ALA A 64 -14.29 -3.49 -2.00
CA ALA A 64 -15.40 -3.47 -2.91
C ALA A 64 -15.88 -4.92 -2.98
N PRO A 65 -17.14 -5.20 -2.64
CA PRO A 65 -17.68 -6.54 -2.76
C PRO A 65 -17.39 -6.98 -4.19
N ARG A 66 -16.69 -8.12 -4.32
CA ARG A 66 -16.57 -8.83 -5.58
C ARG A 66 -18.00 -8.95 -6.09
N GLN A 67 -18.39 -8.15 -7.09
CA GLN A 67 -19.63 -8.44 -7.80
C GLN A 67 -19.39 -9.83 -8.38
N GLU A 68 -20.06 -10.81 -7.79
CA GLU A 68 -20.07 -12.18 -8.26
C GLU A 68 -20.48 -12.10 -9.73
N ALA A 69 -19.54 -12.47 -10.60
CA ALA A 69 -19.83 -12.63 -12.02
C ALA A 69 -20.87 -13.75 -12.14
N LEU A 70 -21.97 -13.40 -12.82
CA LEU A 70 -23.13 -14.22 -13.19
C LEU A 70 -22.78 -15.67 -13.58
#